data_AF-A0A1G0IKG2-F1
#
_entry.id   AF-A0A1G0IKG2-F1
#
_cell.length_a   1.000
_cell.length_b   1.000
_cell.length_c   1.000
_cell.angle_alpha   90.00
_cell.angle_beta   90.00
_cell.angle_gamma   90.00
#
_symmetry.space_group_name_H-M   'P 1'
#
loop_
_entity.id
_entity.type
_entity.pdbx_description
1 polymer ?
#
loop_
_entity_poly.entity_id
_entity_poly.type
_entity_poly.pdbx_seq_one_letter_code
_entity_poly.pdbx_strand_id
1 'polypeptide(L)'
;MSASAIKGFILLVVLLLMQMIALFGLFGLWYASQNLKSSGSLWKREMETQVMAQLSRKLEKRFLLGAPPCLIQRVEPSKLAKMPESWWLHTGCSGNLNENGYYYYYVTESLGVDNCALVSKSDQGVMIADYYRLTIYGRRLHESQAAFVWQSTVIKPLYVALPPVCHGITHRVVAGHQMLREL
;
A
#
# COMPACT_ATOMS: atom_id res chain seq x y z
N MET A 1 72.90 -2.51 12.20
CA MET A 1 71.77 -1.71 11.65
C MET A 1 71.80 -0.34 12.30
N SER A 2 71.83 0.75 11.53
CA SER A 2 71.93 2.10 12.10
C SER A 2 70.63 2.48 12.83
N ALA A 3 70.74 3.21 13.95
CA ALA A 3 69.59 3.63 14.76
C ALA A 3 68.55 4.47 13.97
N SER A 4 68.95 5.03 12.82
CA SER A 4 68.07 5.74 11.89
C SER A 4 67.11 4.81 11.13
N ALA A 5 67.57 3.61 10.73
CA ALA A 5 66.73 2.65 10.01
C ALA A 5 65.57 2.10 10.87
N ILE A 6 65.82 1.91 12.17
CA ILE A 6 64.80 1.44 13.14
C ILE A 6 63.70 2.50 13.32
N LYS A 7 64.08 3.78 13.42
CA LYS A 7 63.11 4.89 13.53
C LYS A 7 62.24 5.04 12.28
N GLY A 8 62.81 4.87 11.09
CA GLY A 8 62.08 4.89 9.82
C GLY A 8 61.07 3.75 9.69
N PHE A 9 61.46 2.53 10.12
CA PHE A 9 60.55 1.39 10.13
C PHE A 9 59.37 1.58 11.09
N ILE A 10 59.62 2.07 12.31
CA ILE A 10 58.56 2.38 13.29
C ILE A 10 57.57 3.41 12.71
N LEU A 11 58.08 4.47 12.08
CA LEU A 11 57.23 5.49 11.46
C LEU A 11 56.34 4.89 10.36
N LEU A 12 56.87 4.00 9.52
CA LEU A 12 56.11 3.33 8.46
C LEU A 12 54.99 2.46 9.04
N VAL A 13 55.28 1.69 10.09
CA VAL A 13 54.29 0.85 10.77
C VAL A 13 53.16 1.70 11.36
N VAL A 14 53.50 2.81 12.03
CA VAL A 14 52.50 3.74 12.59
C VAL A 14 51.63 4.37 11.50
N LEU A 15 52.24 4.80 10.38
CA LEU A 15 51.49 5.37 9.25
C LEU A 15 50.55 4.34 8.61
N LEU A 16 51.00 3.09 8.45
CA LEU A 16 50.16 2.01 7.92
C LEU A 16 48.99 1.71 8.86
N LEU A 17 49.23 1.67 10.16
CA LEU A 17 48.17 1.51 11.16
C LEU A 17 47.17 2.66 11.13
N MET A 18 47.64 3.91 11.05
CA MET A 18 46.75 5.08 10.90
C MET A 18 45.92 5.00 9.61
N GLN A 19 46.55 4.62 8.49
CA GLN A 19 45.86 4.45 7.21
C GLN A 19 44.76 3.39 7.30
N MET A 20 45.06 2.25 7.94
CA MET A 20 44.08 1.17 8.17
C MET A 20 42.91 1.67 9.03
N ILE A 21 43.19 2.35 10.15
CA ILE A 21 42.16 2.90 11.03
C ILE A 21 41.27 3.90 10.27
N ALA A 22 41.86 4.78 9.46
CA ALA A 22 41.11 5.74 8.65
C ALA A 22 40.19 5.06 7.63
N LEU A 23 40.67 4.02 6.94
CA LEU A 23 39.86 3.25 5.98
C LEU A 23 38.71 2.51 6.65
N PHE A 24 38.95 1.88 7.81
CA PHE A 24 37.89 1.23 8.58
C PHE A 24 36.85 2.24 9.10
N GLY A 25 37.30 3.41 9.55
CA GLY A 25 36.40 4.49 9.95
C GLY A 25 35.51 4.97 8.81
N LEU A 26 36.10 5.18 7.62
CA LEU A 26 35.35 5.59 6.43
C LEU A 26 34.36 4.52 5.97
N PHE A 27 34.75 3.25 6.02
CA PHE A 27 33.85 2.13 5.74
C PHE A 27 32.67 2.08 6.73
N GLY A 28 32.94 2.27 8.03
CA GLY A 28 31.90 2.32 9.06
C GLY A 28 30.91 3.47 8.85
N LEU A 29 31.41 4.66 8.50
CA LEU A 29 30.58 5.83 8.16
C LEU A 29 29.73 5.59 6.91
N TRP A 30 30.32 4.98 5.87
CA TRP A 30 29.59 4.63 4.66
C TRP A 30 28.45 3.64 4.95
N TYR A 31 28.73 2.58 5.73
CA TYR A 31 27.72 1.61 6.14
C TYR A 31 26.60 2.25 6.97
N ALA A 32 26.95 3.09 7.96
CA ALA A 32 25.97 3.83 8.76
C ALA A 32 25.10 4.75 7.89
N SER A 33 25.69 5.45 6.91
CA SER A 33 24.96 6.30 5.97
C SER A 33 23.96 5.50 5.12
N GLN A 34 24.36 4.33 4.62
CA GLN A 34 23.46 3.46 3.86
C GLN A 34 22.31 2.93 4.71
N ASN A 35 22.60 2.52 5.94
CA ASN A 35 21.57 2.06 6.87
C ASN A 35 20.57 3.17 7.19
N LEU A 36 21.04 4.40 7.45
CA LEU A 36 20.15 5.54 7.70
C LEU A 36 19.25 5.83 6.49
N LYS A 37 19.78 5.77 5.26
CA LYS A 37 18.98 5.93 4.04
C LYS A 37 17.93 4.83 3.89
N SER A 38 18.32 3.58 4.11
CA SER A 38 17.43 2.42 4.04
C SER A 38 16.32 2.53 5.09
N SER A 39 16.67 2.80 6.35
CA SER A 39 15.70 3.01 7.43
C SER A 39 14.76 4.17 7.15
N GLY A 40 15.26 5.27 6.58
CA GLY A 40 14.44 6.41 6.16
C GLY A 40 13.43 6.02 5.08
N SER A 41 13.83 5.22 4.10
CA SER A 41 12.92 4.73 3.04
C SER A 41 11.85 3.78 3.58
N LEU A 42 12.21 2.88 4.49
CA LEU A 42 11.28 1.97 5.15
C LEU A 42 10.28 2.74 6.01
N TRP A 43 10.75 3.70 6.79
CA TRP A 43 9.90 4.57 7.60
C TRP A 43 8.89 5.34 6.74
N LYS A 44 9.35 5.90 5.61
CA LYS A 44 8.49 6.61 4.68
C LYS A 44 7.38 5.70 4.12
N ARG A 45 7.73 4.50 3.66
CA ARG A 45 6.76 3.52 3.13
C ARG A 45 5.76 3.07 4.18
N GLU A 46 6.19 2.88 5.43
CA GLU A 46 5.30 2.53 6.54
C GLU A 46 4.27 3.64 6.81
N MET A 47 4.73 4.89 6.86
CA MET A 47 3.85 6.05 7.02
C MET A 47 2.82 6.15 5.88
N GLU A 48 3.26 5.96 4.64
CA GLU A 48 2.38 5.97 3.46
C GLU A 48 1.34 4.83 3.51
N THR A 49 1.76 3.63 3.91
CA THR A 49 0.89 2.47 4.10
C THR A 49 -0.18 2.74 5.15
N GLN A 50 0.18 3.36 6.28
CA GLN A 50 -0.77 3.73 7.33
C GLN A 50 -1.81 4.75 6.85
N VAL A 51 -1.37 5.77 6.10
CA VAL A 51 -2.28 6.76 5.50
C VAL A 51 -3.25 6.09 4.52
N MET A 52 -2.76 5.20 3.66
CA MET A 52 -3.60 4.48 2.70
C MET A 52 -4.59 3.53 3.38
N ALA A 53 -4.18 2.85 4.44
CA ALA A 53 -5.07 1.99 5.22
C ALA A 53 -6.18 2.79 5.93
N GLN A 54 -5.88 3.99 6.44
CA GLN A 54 -6.90 4.87 7.01
C GLN A 54 -7.88 5.36 5.93
N LEU A 55 -7.35 5.74 4.76
CA LEU A 55 -8.13 6.19 3.63
C LEU A 55 -9.04 5.07 3.09
N SER A 56 -8.51 3.86 2.92
CA SER A 56 -9.28 2.71 2.44
C SER A 56 -10.44 2.43 3.38
N ARG A 57 -10.21 2.37 4.70
CA ARG A 57 -11.28 2.19 5.70
C ARG A 57 -12.35 3.28 5.62
N LYS A 58 -11.98 4.53 5.38
CA LYS A 58 -12.93 5.64 5.23
C LYS A 58 -13.79 5.46 3.98
N LEU A 59 -13.17 5.12 2.85
CA LEU A 59 -13.86 4.88 1.58
C LEU A 59 -14.74 3.63 1.65
N GLU A 60 -14.26 2.55 2.25
CA GLU A 60 -15.00 1.31 2.51
C GLU A 60 -16.26 1.56 3.35
N LYS A 61 -16.15 2.33 4.44
CA LYS A 61 -17.32 2.69 5.26
C LYS A 61 -18.35 3.46 4.44
N ARG A 62 -17.92 4.44 3.64
CA ARG A 62 -18.82 5.19 2.75
C ARG A 62 -19.46 4.28 1.70
N PHE A 63 -18.67 3.37 1.13
CA PHE A 63 -19.11 2.40 0.14
C PHE A 63 -20.18 1.45 0.69
N LEU A 64 -20.02 0.97 1.93
CA LEU A 64 -20.99 0.08 2.58
C LEU A 64 -22.32 0.78 2.88
N LEU A 65 -22.31 2.10 3.10
CA LEU A 65 -23.50 2.89 3.41
C LEU A 65 -24.29 3.37 2.17
N GLY A 66 -23.71 3.30 0.97
CA GLY A 66 -24.29 3.90 -0.24
C GLY A 66 -24.03 3.12 -1.53
N ALA A 67 -24.39 3.71 -2.68
CA ALA A 67 -24.04 3.16 -3.98
C ALA A 67 -22.53 3.34 -4.26
N PRO A 68 -21.89 2.44 -5.04
CA PRO A 68 -20.50 2.57 -5.47
C PRO A 68 -20.26 3.92 -6.18
N PRO A 69 -19.46 4.85 -5.61
CA PRO A 69 -19.01 6.00 -6.39
C PRO A 69 -17.96 5.51 -7.40
N CYS A 70 -18.02 6.02 -8.64
CA CYS A 70 -17.04 5.76 -9.68
C CYS A 70 -16.81 4.27 -9.98
N LEU A 71 -17.90 3.57 -10.32
CA LEU A 71 -17.86 2.19 -10.79
C LEU A 71 -17.29 2.13 -12.22
N ILE A 72 -16.27 1.30 -12.42
CA ILE A 72 -15.65 1.05 -13.71
C ILE A 72 -15.79 -0.43 -14.10
N GLN A 73 -15.56 -0.73 -15.36
CA GLN A 73 -15.41 -2.12 -15.81
C GLN A 73 -14.17 -2.75 -15.18
N ARG A 74 -14.20 -4.08 -14.98
CA ARG A 74 -13.08 -4.82 -14.41
C ARG A 74 -11.83 -4.67 -15.28
N VAL A 75 -10.77 -4.13 -14.70
CA VAL A 75 -9.43 -3.97 -15.31
C VAL A 75 -8.45 -4.92 -14.60
N GLU A 76 -7.35 -5.27 -15.25
CA GLU A 76 -6.29 -6.02 -14.58
C GLU A 76 -5.51 -5.11 -13.62
N PRO A 77 -5.22 -5.55 -12.37
CA PRO A 77 -4.50 -4.73 -11.39
C PRO A 77 -3.16 -4.19 -11.90
N SER A 78 -2.42 -5.03 -12.63
CA SER A 78 -1.13 -4.69 -13.23
C SER A 78 -1.21 -3.56 -14.28
N LYS A 79 -2.35 -3.45 -14.98
CA LYS A 79 -2.63 -2.38 -15.93
C LYS A 79 -3.09 -1.13 -15.21
N LEU A 80 -3.95 -1.28 -14.20
CA LEU A 80 -4.46 -0.18 -13.40
C LEU A 80 -3.32 0.57 -12.68
N ALA A 81 -2.35 -0.17 -12.14
CA ALA A 81 -1.15 0.38 -11.49
C ALA A 81 -0.29 1.24 -12.43
N LYS A 82 -0.37 0.99 -13.74
CA LYS A 82 0.39 1.71 -14.78
C LYS A 82 -0.42 2.83 -15.44
N MET A 83 -1.68 3.05 -15.05
CA MET A 83 -2.50 4.10 -15.63
C MET A 83 -1.93 5.48 -15.28
N PRO A 84 -1.85 6.41 -16.26
CA PRO A 84 -1.36 7.75 -16.00
C PRO A 84 -2.33 8.52 -15.09
N GLU A 85 -1.82 9.50 -14.36
CA GLU A 85 -2.63 10.33 -13.45
C GLU A 85 -3.83 10.99 -14.14
N SER A 86 -3.68 11.40 -15.41
CA SER A 86 -4.78 11.96 -16.20
C SER A 86 -5.96 11.00 -16.34
N TRP A 87 -5.70 9.69 -16.46
CA TRP A 87 -6.76 8.69 -16.52
C TRP A 87 -7.55 8.62 -15.21
N TRP A 88 -6.83 8.68 -14.08
CA TRP A 88 -7.44 8.70 -12.75
C TRP A 88 -8.28 9.95 -12.50
N LEU A 89 -7.81 11.10 -12.98
CA LEU A 89 -8.56 12.36 -12.91
C LEU A 89 -9.86 12.31 -13.71
N HIS A 90 -9.88 11.67 -14.88
CA HIS A 90 -11.06 11.60 -15.74
C HIS A 90 -12.04 10.49 -15.35
N THR A 91 -11.55 9.37 -14.82
CA THR A 91 -12.35 8.16 -14.60
C THR A 91 -12.72 7.96 -13.13
N GLY A 92 -11.83 8.39 -12.23
CA GLY A 92 -11.95 8.15 -10.80
C GLY A 92 -12.65 9.27 -10.06
N CYS A 93 -13.09 8.94 -8.86
CA CYS A 93 -13.59 9.91 -7.89
C CYS A 93 -12.40 10.47 -7.12
N SER A 94 -12.33 11.79 -6.95
CA SER A 94 -11.24 12.43 -6.24
C SER A 94 -11.59 12.73 -4.78
N GLY A 95 -10.56 12.84 -3.94
CA GLY A 95 -10.65 13.46 -2.63
C GLY A 95 -9.30 13.98 -2.16
N ASN A 96 -9.32 14.72 -1.06
CA ASN A 96 -8.12 15.27 -0.44
C ASN A 96 -8.08 14.92 1.04
N LEU A 97 -6.90 14.52 1.51
CA LEU A 97 -6.54 14.46 2.92
C LEU A 97 -5.79 15.75 3.24
N ASN A 98 -6.56 16.83 3.44
CA ASN A 98 -6.06 18.19 3.64
C ASN A 98 -4.99 18.28 4.75
N GLU A 99 -5.07 17.43 5.78
CA GLU A 99 -4.14 17.41 6.92
C GLU A 99 -2.73 16.92 6.56
N ASN A 100 -2.59 16.09 5.51
CA ASN A 100 -1.32 15.44 5.18
C ASN A 100 -0.77 15.82 3.79
N GLY A 101 -1.48 16.69 3.06
CA GLY A 101 -1.09 17.12 1.71
C GLY A 101 -1.18 16.00 0.66
N TYR A 102 -2.10 15.06 0.82
CA TYR A 102 -2.35 13.97 -0.14
C TYR A 102 -3.63 14.22 -0.91
N TYR A 103 -3.52 14.20 -2.24
CA TYR A 103 -4.69 14.03 -3.09
C TYR A 103 -4.76 12.58 -3.55
N TYR A 104 -5.98 12.08 -3.67
CA TYR A 104 -6.23 10.72 -4.11
C TYR A 104 -7.36 10.66 -5.11
N TYR A 105 -7.29 9.68 -5.98
CA TYR A 105 -8.38 9.22 -6.83
C TYR A 105 -8.74 7.80 -6.42
N TYR A 106 -9.98 7.40 -6.61
CA TYR A 106 -10.39 6.03 -6.41
C TYR A 106 -11.43 5.59 -7.44
N VAL A 107 -11.41 4.29 -7.73
CA VAL A 107 -12.35 3.62 -8.61
C VAL A 107 -12.87 2.38 -7.91
N THR A 108 -14.07 1.96 -8.26
CA THR A 108 -14.67 0.72 -7.78
C THR A 108 -14.93 -0.22 -8.94
N GLU A 109 -14.70 -1.52 -8.74
CA GLU A 109 -14.97 -2.55 -9.73
C GLU A 109 -15.88 -3.60 -9.10
N SER A 110 -16.94 -4.00 -9.80
CA SER A 110 -17.72 -5.16 -9.37
C SER A 110 -16.93 -6.43 -9.69
N LEU A 111 -16.78 -7.31 -8.70
CA LEU A 111 -16.16 -8.62 -8.85
C LEU A 111 -17.18 -9.73 -9.07
N GLY A 112 -18.46 -9.42 -8.89
CA GLY A 112 -19.56 -10.35 -9.03
C GLY A 112 -20.18 -10.75 -7.69
N VAL A 113 -21.29 -11.45 -7.81
CA VAL A 113 -22.10 -11.92 -6.69
C VAL A 113 -21.82 -13.40 -6.46
N ASP A 114 -21.63 -13.78 -5.20
CA ASP A 114 -21.54 -15.18 -4.80
C ASP A 114 -22.83 -15.62 -4.12
N ASN A 115 -23.62 -16.40 -4.86
CA ASN A 115 -24.91 -16.92 -4.39
C ASN A 115 -24.79 -17.95 -3.26
N CYS A 116 -23.59 -18.50 -3.03
CA CYS A 116 -23.32 -19.48 -1.97
C CYS A 116 -22.70 -18.84 -0.71
N ALA A 117 -22.27 -17.59 -0.80
CA ALA A 117 -21.72 -16.83 0.31
C ALA A 117 -22.83 -16.10 1.08
N LEU A 118 -23.14 -16.59 2.28
CA LEU A 118 -24.13 -15.98 3.16
C LEU A 118 -23.48 -14.91 4.04
N VAL A 119 -23.97 -13.68 3.95
CA VAL A 119 -23.49 -12.58 4.78
C VAL A 119 -24.19 -12.62 6.14
N SER A 120 -23.43 -12.88 7.19
CA SER A 120 -23.98 -12.96 8.55
C SER A 120 -24.35 -11.56 9.06
N LYS A 121 -25.63 -11.18 8.97
CA LYS A 121 -26.18 -9.99 9.61
C LYS A 121 -27.47 -10.35 10.37
N SER A 122 -27.51 -10.03 11.65
CA SER A 122 -28.61 -10.38 12.57
C SER A 122 -29.99 -9.99 12.02
N ASP A 123 -30.96 -10.88 12.21
CA ASP A 123 -32.43 -10.74 12.10
C ASP A 123 -33.08 -10.34 10.76
N GLN A 124 -32.32 -10.06 9.70
CA GLN A 124 -32.86 -9.54 8.44
C GLN A 124 -32.63 -10.50 7.25
N GLY A 125 -33.20 -11.70 7.30
CA GLY A 125 -33.25 -12.60 6.15
C GLY A 125 -31.89 -13.10 5.62
N VAL A 126 -31.92 -13.85 4.51
CA VAL A 126 -30.72 -14.40 3.88
C VAL A 126 -30.16 -13.35 2.91
N MET A 127 -28.98 -12.80 3.22
CA MET A 127 -28.24 -11.89 2.34
C MET A 127 -27.08 -12.64 1.68
N ILE A 128 -26.83 -12.34 0.40
CA ILE A 128 -25.66 -12.86 -0.32
C ILE A 128 -24.55 -11.83 -0.44
N ALA A 129 -23.35 -12.32 -0.70
CA ALA A 129 -22.16 -11.48 -0.83
C ALA A 129 -22.02 -10.93 -2.25
N ASP A 130 -22.00 -9.62 -2.38
CA ASP A 130 -21.61 -8.92 -3.60
C ASP A 130 -20.20 -8.34 -3.41
N TYR A 131 -19.25 -8.82 -4.21
CA TYR A 131 -17.84 -8.49 -4.06
C TYR A 131 -17.48 -7.30 -4.91
N TYR A 132 -16.73 -6.38 -4.32
CA TYR A 132 -16.20 -5.20 -4.98
C TYR A 132 -14.73 -5.03 -4.72
N ARG A 133 -14.06 -4.39 -5.66
CA ARG A 133 -12.66 -4.00 -5.56
C ARG A 133 -12.57 -2.50 -5.59
N LEU A 134 -12.09 -1.91 -4.50
CA LEU A 134 -11.78 -0.50 -4.41
C LEU A 134 -10.30 -0.33 -4.72
N THR A 135 -9.98 0.47 -5.72
CA THR A 135 -8.57 0.82 -5.99
C THR A 135 -8.37 2.31 -5.84
N ILE A 136 -7.32 2.68 -5.14
CA ILE A 136 -6.98 4.04 -4.73
C ILE A 136 -5.63 4.37 -5.36
N TYR A 137 -5.55 5.49 -6.05
CA TYR A 137 -4.30 6.12 -6.44
C TYR A 137 -4.09 7.32 -5.53
N GLY A 138 -2.95 7.42 -4.87
CA GLY A 138 -2.62 8.52 -3.99
C GLY A 138 -1.26 9.13 -4.33
N ARG A 139 -1.17 10.46 -4.25
CA ARG A 139 0.09 11.18 -4.42
C ARG A 139 0.15 12.37 -3.45
N ARG A 140 1.37 12.72 -3.06
CA ARG A 140 1.64 13.88 -2.21
C ARG A 140 1.83 15.14 -3.08
N LEU A 141 1.24 16.26 -2.66
CA LEU A 141 1.23 17.53 -3.40
C LEU A 141 2.63 18.07 -3.76
N HIS A 142 3.63 17.82 -2.91
CA HIS A 142 4.98 18.40 -3.05
C HIS A 142 6.08 17.40 -3.39
N GLU A 143 5.75 16.11 -3.57
CA GLU A 143 6.74 15.11 -3.95
C GLU A 143 6.46 14.57 -5.36
N SER A 144 7.44 14.76 -6.24
CA SER A 144 7.28 14.47 -7.67
C SER A 144 7.34 12.98 -8.02
N GLN A 145 7.74 12.07 -7.12
CA GLN A 145 8.26 10.77 -7.58
C GLN A 145 7.65 9.48 -7.00
N ALA A 146 6.70 9.51 -6.06
CA ALA A 146 6.04 8.29 -5.64
C ALA A 146 4.53 8.49 -5.56
N ALA A 147 3.82 7.96 -6.55
CA ALA A 147 2.41 7.69 -6.44
C ALA A 147 2.24 6.27 -5.90
N PHE A 148 1.23 6.07 -5.07
CA PHE A 148 0.91 4.77 -4.48
C PHE A 148 -0.40 4.29 -5.05
N VAL A 149 -0.44 3.02 -5.41
CA VAL A 149 -1.66 2.38 -5.86
C VAL A 149 -2.01 1.30 -4.85
N TRP A 150 -3.19 1.45 -4.26
CA TRP A 150 -3.64 0.64 -3.15
C TRP A 150 -4.97 0.01 -3.47
N GLN A 151 -5.10 -1.28 -3.21
CA GLN A 151 -6.29 -2.03 -3.54
C GLN A 151 -6.88 -2.72 -2.33
N SER A 152 -8.20 -2.58 -2.18
CA SER A 152 -9.00 -3.23 -1.16
C SER A 152 -10.12 -4.04 -1.80
N THR A 153 -10.44 -5.19 -1.21
CA THR A 153 -11.61 -6.00 -1.59
C THR A 153 -12.66 -5.90 -0.50
N VAL A 154 -13.90 -5.60 -0.89
CA VAL A 154 -15.00 -5.28 0.02
C VAL A 154 -16.22 -6.11 -0.34
N ILE A 155 -16.85 -6.71 0.66
CA ILE A 155 -18.15 -7.39 0.51
C ILE A 155 -19.26 -6.45 0.92
N LYS A 156 -20.25 -6.28 0.05
CA LYS A 156 -21.51 -5.62 0.36
C LYS A 156 -22.62 -6.67 0.42
N PRO A 157 -23.49 -6.65 1.44
CA PRO A 157 -24.66 -7.52 1.46
C PRO A 157 -25.64 -7.10 0.38
N LEU A 158 -26.09 -8.07 -0.42
CA LEU A 158 -27.17 -7.90 -1.38
C LEU A 158 -28.42 -8.61 -0.87
N TYR A 159 -29.50 -7.85 -0.71
CA TYR A 159 -30.81 -8.41 -0.38
C TYR A 159 -31.43 -9.01 -1.64
N VAL A 160 -31.87 -10.25 -1.52
CA VAL A 160 -32.53 -10.99 -2.61
C VAL A 160 -33.94 -11.33 -2.15
N ALA A 161 -34.94 -11.02 -2.97
CA ALA A 161 -36.34 -11.27 -2.63
C ALA A 161 -36.68 -12.77 -2.54
N LEU A 162 -35.88 -13.62 -3.19
CA LEU A 162 -35.99 -15.07 -3.19
C LEU A 162 -34.64 -15.67 -2.77
N PRO A 163 -34.61 -16.80 -2.04
CA PRO A 163 -33.38 -17.49 -1.73
C PRO A 163 -32.64 -17.82 -3.04
N PRO A 164 -31.42 -17.30 -3.23
CA PRO A 164 -30.66 -17.59 -4.44
C PRO A 164 -30.33 -19.08 -4.48
N VAL A 165 -30.45 -19.67 -5.67
CA VAL A 165 -30.10 -21.08 -5.88
C VAL A 165 -28.57 -21.19 -5.82
N CYS A 166 -28.05 -21.74 -4.71
CA CYS A 166 -26.64 -22.10 -4.58
C CYS A 166 -26.43 -23.52 -5.14
N HIS A 167 -25.61 -23.63 -6.19
CA HIS A 167 -25.24 -24.91 -6.80
C HIS A 167 -24.01 -25.58 -6.14
N GLY A 168 -23.55 -25.05 -5.00
CA GLY A 168 -22.32 -25.48 -4.34
C GLY A 168 -22.45 -25.54 -2.81
N ILE A 169 -21.30 -25.50 -2.14
CA ILE A 169 -21.24 -25.51 -0.67
C ILE A 169 -21.50 -24.09 -0.16
N THR A 170 -22.51 -23.94 0.69
CA THR A 170 -22.79 -22.67 1.36
C THR A 170 -21.70 -22.37 2.38
N HIS A 171 -21.24 -21.12 2.41
CA HIS A 171 -20.24 -20.66 3.36
C HIS A 171 -20.62 -19.29 3.90
N ARG A 172 -20.12 -18.96 5.09
CA ARG A 172 -20.42 -17.70 5.75
C ARG A 172 -19.31 -16.70 5.52
N VAL A 173 -19.67 -15.48 5.19
CA VAL A 173 -18.75 -14.35 5.04
C VAL A 173 -19.23 -13.15 5.84
N VAL A 174 -18.30 -12.26 6.15
CA VAL A 174 -18.58 -11.03 6.91
C VAL A 174 -18.56 -9.86 5.94
N ALA A 175 -19.55 -8.98 6.03
CA ALA A 175 -19.58 -7.75 5.24
C ALA A 175 -18.39 -6.84 5.56
N GLY A 176 -17.89 -6.13 4.56
CA GLY A 176 -16.76 -5.21 4.69
C GLY A 176 -15.45 -5.77 4.13
N HIS A 177 -14.34 -5.31 4.71
CA HIS A 177 -12.99 -5.56 4.22
C HIS A 177 -12.62 -7.05 4.21
N GLN A 178 -12.05 -7.52 3.10
CA GLN A 178 -11.57 -8.90 2.96
C GLN A 178 -10.05 -8.98 2.78
N MET A 179 -9.48 -8.12 1.95
CA MET A 179 -8.07 -8.16 1.59
C MET A 179 -7.56 -6.78 1.20
N LEU A 180 -6.29 -6.54 1.52
CA LEU A 180 -5.56 -5.30 1.27
C LEU A 180 -4.26 -5.63 0.51
N ARG A 181 -3.91 -4.83 -0.49
CA ARG A 181 -2.60 -4.94 -1.16
C ARG A 181 -2.13 -3.63 -1.79
N GLU A 182 -0.82 -3.43 -1.78
CA GLU A 182 -0.13 -2.46 -2.63
C GLU A 182 0.05 -3.05 -4.03
N LEU A 183 -0.06 -2.24 -5.08
CA LEU A 183 0.10 -2.65 -6.49
C LEU A 183 1.39 -2.11 -7.10
#